data_AF-A0A2H0Y0N0-F1
#
_entry.id   AF-A0A2H0Y0N0-F1
#
_cell.length_a   1.000
_cell.length_b   1.000
_cell.length_c   1.000
_cell.angle_alpha   90.00
_cell.angle_beta   90.00
_cell.angle_gamma   90.00
#
_symmetry.space_group_name_H-M   'P 1'
#
loop_
_entity.id
_entity.type
_entity.pdbx_description
1 polymer ?
#
loop_
_entity_poly.entity_id
_entity_poly.type
_entity_poly.pdbx_seq_one_letter_code
_entity_poly.pdbx_strand_id
1 'polypeptide(L)'
;MLNLNRKLRILAIGAHPDDIEIGCGGTLAKYAHLGHDVYLFIATDGAAGGDSAMRRQEQEVSKSIMKSREIFWGDFSDTQINIDQISINLIEGVIHKIQPDLIFINYHDDTHQDHRHIAAITISATRYIPNVLFYETPTTQNFQPHLYVDIGQKFFDLKIQMLNAHASQVNRTNILNMSILEVARSAAHFRGVQARVPFAEAFESVRLIINIPDFHDSAL
;
A
#
# COMPACT_ATOMS: atom_id res chain seq x y z
N MET A 1 -18.40 0.11 -3.07
CA MET A 1 -18.89 -1.28 -2.89
C MET A 1 -17.77 -2.23 -3.29
N LEU A 2 -17.31 -3.10 -2.39
CA LEU A 2 -16.43 -4.22 -2.76
C LEU A 2 -17.29 -5.34 -3.33
N ASN A 3 -17.53 -5.30 -4.64
CA ASN A 3 -18.20 -6.38 -5.36
C ASN A 3 -17.14 -7.19 -6.10
N LEU A 4 -16.84 -8.39 -5.61
CA LEU A 4 -15.82 -9.26 -6.19
C LEU A 4 -16.26 -9.87 -7.54
N ASN A 5 -17.54 -9.76 -7.91
CA ASN A 5 -18.06 -10.19 -9.21
C ASN A 5 -17.85 -9.14 -10.32
N ARG A 6 -17.27 -7.99 -9.99
CA ARG A 6 -16.80 -7.01 -10.98
C ARG A 6 -15.34 -6.68 -10.77
N LYS A 7 -14.74 -6.14 -11.82
CA LYS A 7 -13.41 -5.56 -11.76
C LYS A 7 -13.38 -4.42 -10.75
N LEU A 8 -12.39 -4.44 -9.88
CA LEU A 8 -12.20 -3.44 -8.83
C LEU A 8 -11.09 -2.47 -9.25
N ARG A 9 -11.17 -1.25 -8.75
CA ARG A 9 -10.10 -0.25 -8.83
C ARG A 9 -9.51 -0.06 -7.44
N ILE A 10 -8.22 -0.34 -7.29
CA ILE A 10 -7.50 -0.27 -6.03
C ILE A 10 -6.47 0.85 -6.14
N LEU A 11 -6.43 1.74 -5.14
CA LEU A 11 -5.39 2.75 -5.02
C LEU A 11 -4.56 2.46 -3.77
N ALA A 12 -3.27 2.23 -3.94
CA ALA A 12 -2.34 2.16 -2.83
C ALA A 12 -1.53 3.46 -2.76
N ILE A 13 -1.38 4.01 -1.56
CA ILE A 13 -0.74 5.29 -1.30
C ILE A 13 0.40 5.05 -0.31
N GLY A 14 1.62 5.38 -0.73
CA GLY A 14 2.82 5.33 0.09
C GLY A 14 3.51 6.70 0.15
N ALA A 15 4.29 6.95 1.20
CA ALA A 15 5.08 8.16 1.30
C ALA A 15 6.31 8.10 0.38
N HIS A 16 6.97 6.94 0.32
CA HIS A 16 8.22 6.74 -0.43
C HIS A 16 8.12 5.55 -1.39
N PRO A 17 9.00 5.49 -2.42
CA PRO A 17 9.17 4.28 -3.21
C PRO A 17 9.59 3.13 -2.30
N ASP A 18 8.97 1.95 -2.40
CA ASP A 18 9.08 0.73 -1.57
C ASP A 18 8.08 0.56 -0.40
N ASP A 19 7.42 1.63 0.07
CA ASP A 19 6.46 1.55 1.19
C ASP A 19 5.27 0.62 0.88
N ILE A 20 4.76 0.71 -0.34
CA ILE A 20 3.59 -0.05 -0.78
C ILE A 20 3.96 -1.53 -0.90
N GLU A 21 5.12 -1.82 -1.46
CA GLU A 21 5.67 -3.16 -1.64
C GLU A 21 5.88 -3.85 -0.29
N ILE A 22 6.46 -3.15 0.69
CA ILE A 22 6.70 -3.72 2.02
C ILE A 22 5.40 -3.97 2.77
N GLY A 23 4.43 -3.06 2.68
CA GLY A 23 3.21 -3.15 3.46
C GLY A 23 2.14 -4.07 2.84
N CYS A 24 1.92 -3.97 1.54
CA CYS A 24 0.78 -4.60 0.88
C CYS A 24 1.06 -5.14 -0.55
N GLY A 25 2.34 -5.26 -0.93
CA GLY A 25 2.73 -5.68 -2.28
C GLY A 25 2.14 -7.03 -2.69
N GLY A 26 2.10 -8.02 -1.78
CA GLY A 26 1.56 -9.34 -2.08
C GLY A 26 0.07 -9.30 -2.41
N THR A 27 -0.69 -8.53 -1.63
CA THR A 27 -2.13 -8.30 -1.80
C THR A 27 -2.43 -7.58 -3.10
N LEU A 28 -1.69 -6.51 -3.40
CA LEU A 28 -1.86 -5.74 -4.64
C LEU A 28 -1.49 -6.56 -5.88
N ALA A 29 -0.38 -7.29 -5.84
CA ALA A 29 -0.02 -8.21 -6.93
C ALA A 29 -1.10 -9.27 -7.13
N LYS A 30 -1.71 -9.80 -6.06
CA LYS A 30 -2.83 -10.74 -6.14
C LYS A 30 -4.06 -10.12 -6.82
N TYR A 31 -4.45 -8.90 -6.46
CA TYR A 31 -5.53 -8.17 -7.14
C TYR A 31 -5.22 -7.95 -8.64
N ALA A 32 -4.03 -7.45 -8.96
CA ALA A 32 -3.65 -7.19 -10.35
C ALA A 32 -3.66 -8.47 -11.21
N HIS A 33 -3.14 -9.58 -10.67
CA HIS A 33 -3.12 -10.88 -11.37
C HIS A 33 -4.49 -11.55 -11.51
N LEU A 34 -5.46 -11.18 -10.66
CA LEU A 34 -6.86 -11.57 -10.80
C LEU A 34 -7.65 -10.63 -11.74
N GLY A 35 -6.97 -9.68 -12.38
CA GLY A 35 -7.56 -8.81 -13.39
C GLY A 35 -8.19 -7.55 -12.84
N HIS A 36 -7.98 -7.20 -11.56
CA HIS A 36 -8.37 -5.90 -11.01
C HIS A 36 -7.38 -4.81 -11.44
N ASP A 37 -7.81 -3.55 -11.42
CA ASP A 37 -6.93 -2.42 -11.72
C ASP A 37 -6.30 -1.89 -10.43
N VAL A 38 -4.97 -1.97 -10.36
CA VAL A 38 -4.19 -1.43 -9.24
C VAL A 38 -3.47 -0.16 -9.69
N TYR A 39 -3.57 0.88 -8.89
CA TYR A 39 -2.92 2.17 -9.09
C TYR A 39 -2.07 2.50 -7.85
N LEU A 40 -0.94 3.14 -8.07
CA LEU A 40 -0.02 3.51 -7.00
C LEU A 40 0.05 5.04 -6.92
N PHE A 41 -0.02 5.60 -5.73
CA PHE A 41 0.37 6.98 -5.45
C PHE A 41 1.58 6.96 -4.54
N ILE A 42 2.63 7.68 -4.93
CA ILE A 42 3.87 7.75 -4.16
C ILE A 42 4.17 9.22 -3.92
N ALA A 43 4.11 9.62 -2.65
CA ALA A 43 4.11 11.02 -2.28
C ALA A 43 5.44 11.72 -2.65
N THR A 44 6.57 11.07 -2.38
CA THR A 44 7.91 11.62 -2.57
C THR A 44 8.72 10.76 -3.53
N ASP A 45 9.87 11.26 -3.98
CA ASP A 45 10.82 10.49 -4.78
C ASP A 45 11.91 9.78 -3.96
N GLY A 46 11.86 9.93 -2.63
CA GLY A 46 12.79 9.28 -1.73
C GLY A 46 14.23 9.83 -1.75
N ALA A 47 14.43 11.08 -2.19
CA ALA A 47 15.74 11.71 -2.33
C ALA A 47 16.61 11.78 -1.05
N ALA A 48 16.02 11.69 0.15
CA ALA A 48 16.76 11.66 1.41
C ALA A 48 17.34 10.27 1.72
N GLY A 49 16.75 9.21 1.14
CA GLY A 49 17.21 7.81 1.28
C GLY A 49 18.12 7.32 0.15
N GLY A 50 18.28 8.08 -0.93
CA GLY A 50 19.09 7.69 -2.09
C GLY A 50 18.91 8.63 -3.28
N ASP A 51 19.49 8.27 -4.42
CA ASP A 51 19.31 9.01 -5.66
C ASP A 51 17.86 8.90 -6.17
N SER A 52 17.18 10.03 -6.36
CA SER A 52 15.74 10.03 -6.69
C SER A 52 15.45 9.48 -8.07
N ALA A 53 16.31 9.70 -9.06
CA ALA A 53 16.14 9.15 -10.41
C ALA A 53 16.23 7.63 -10.38
N MET A 54 17.21 7.09 -9.65
CA MET A 54 17.34 5.65 -9.41
C MET A 54 16.11 5.09 -8.70
N ARG A 55 15.66 5.71 -7.59
CA ARG A 55 14.50 5.21 -6.83
C ARG A 55 13.21 5.21 -7.66
N ARG A 56 12.98 6.21 -8.52
CA ARG A 56 11.86 6.22 -9.48
C ARG A 56 11.97 5.10 -10.51
N GLN A 57 13.17 4.82 -11.01
CA GLN A 57 13.40 3.71 -11.95
C GLN A 57 13.13 2.36 -11.29
N GLU A 58 13.63 2.15 -10.06
CA GLU A 58 13.38 0.95 -9.26
C GLU A 58 11.87 0.71 -9.04
N GLN A 59 11.14 1.79 -8.76
CA GLN A 59 9.69 1.75 -8.60
C GLN A 59 8.93 1.35 -9.89
N GLU A 60 9.38 1.80 -11.07
CA GLU A 60 8.78 1.37 -12.35
C GLU A 60 9.03 -0.12 -12.63
N VAL A 61 10.18 -0.65 -12.20
CA VAL A 61 10.45 -2.10 -12.25
C VAL A 61 9.50 -2.85 -11.30
N SER A 62 9.35 -2.37 -10.06
CA SER A 62 8.40 -2.94 -9.09
C SER A 62 6.96 -2.95 -9.63
N LYS A 63 6.49 -1.81 -10.17
CA LYS A 63 5.18 -1.67 -10.83
C LYS A 63 4.97 -2.72 -11.93
N SER A 64 6.00 -2.98 -12.74
CA SER A 64 5.95 -3.98 -13.80
C SER A 64 5.79 -5.41 -13.25
N ILE A 65 6.48 -5.73 -12.15
CA ILE A 65 6.34 -7.02 -11.45
C ILE A 65 4.94 -7.14 -10.82
N MET A 66 4.46 -6.08 -10.18
CA MET A 66 3.13 -6.00 -9.57
C MET A 66 2.01 -6.15 -10.60
N LYS A 67 2.25 -5.66 -11.83
CA LYS A 67 1.26 -5.42 -12.90
C LYS A 67 0.25 -4.33 -12.54
N SER A 68 0.67 -3.30 -11.83
CA SER A 68 -0.15 -2.10 -11.61
C SER A 68 -0.21 -1.23 -12.88
N ARG A 69 -1.28 -0.44 -13.00
CA ARG A 69 -1.62 0.33 -14.20
C ARG A 69 -0.76 1.59 -14.35
N GLU A 70 -0.69 2.37 -13.29
CA GLU A 70 -0.12 3.73 -13.31
C GLU A 70 0.44 4.05 -11.93
N ILE A 71 1.54 4.82 -11.91
CA ILE A 71 2.07 5.47 -10.73
C ILE A 71 1.74 6.96 -10.84
N PHE A 72 1.15 7.50 -9.79
CA PHE A 72 0.95 8.93 -9.57
C PHE A 72 2.03 9.41 -8.61
N TRP A 73 2.91 10.28 -9.08
CA TRP A 73 3.91 10.91 -8.23
C TRP A 73 3.31 12.15 -7.59
N GLY A 74 3.42 12.25 -6.26
CA GLY A 74 2.96 13.41 -5.50
C GLY A 74 3.91 14.60 -5.60
N ASP A 75 5.17 14.35 -5.94
CA ASP A 75 6.26 15.34 -6.04
C ASP A 75 6.42 16.20 -4.77
N PHE A 76 6.02 15.66 -3.61
CA PHE A 76 6.36 16.23 -2.33
C PHE A 76 7.86 16.11 -2.08
N SER A 77 8.43 17.08 -1.38
CA SER A 77 9.83 16.99 -0.93
C SER A 77 9.95 15.93 0.16
N ASP A 78 10.85 14.97 -0.06
CA ASP A 78 11.13 13.90 0.90
C ASP A 78 11.48 14.47 2.28
N THR A 79 10.95 13.86 3.33
CA THR A 79 11.00 14.26 4.75
C THR A 79 10.23 15.54 5.12
N GLN A 80 9.53 16.15 4.16
CA GLN A 80 8.92 17.49 4.28
C GLN A 80 7.47 17.53 3.78
N ILE A 81 6.73 16.41 3.84
CA ILE A 81 5.31 16.40 3.50
C ILE A 81 4.56 17.31 4.47
N ASN A 82 3.77 18.27 3.98
CA ASN A 82 2.97 19.16 4.82
C ASN A 82 1.50 18.75 4.81
N ILE A 83 0.84 18.81 5.97
CA ILE A 83 -0.60 18.58 6.07
C ILE A 83 -1.32 19.90 5.77
N ASP A 84 -1.71 20.10 4.52
CA ASP A 84 -2.43 21.29 4.06
C ASP A 84 -3.48 20.98 2.99
N GLN A 85 -4.25 22.01 2.62
CA GLN A 85 -5.31 21.86 1.62
C GLN A 85 -4.77 21.50 0.22
N ILE A 86 -3.56 21.95 -0.14
CA ILE A 86 -2.96 21.65 -1.44
C ILE A 86 -2.68 20.15 -1.53
N SER A 87 -2.12 19.59 -0.47
CA SER A 87 -1.79 18.17 -0.36
C SER A 87 -3.04 17.30 -0.35
N ILE A 88 -4.10 17.73 0.34
CA ILE A 88 -5.41 17.06 0.33
C ILE A 88 -6.00 17.07 -1.09
N ASN A 89 -6.03 18.24 -1.75
CA ASN A 89 -6.58 18.39 -3.10
C ASN A 89 -5.84 17.53 -4.14
N LEU A 90 -4.54 17.33 -3.96
CA LEU A 90 -3.74 16.47 -4.84
C LEU A 90 -4.23 15.01 -4.79
N ILE A 91 -4.40 14.47 -3.58
CA ILE A 91 -4.94 13.12 -3.39
C ILE A 91 -6.40 13.03 -3.86
N GLU A 92 -7.22 14.04 -3.58
CA GLU A 92 -8.59 14.11 -4.09
C GLU A 92 -8.66 14.10 -5.61
N GLY A 93 -7.74 14.77 -6.30
CA GLY A 93 -7.65 14.75 -7.77
C GLY A 93 -7.36 13.35 -8.32
N VAL A 94 -6.46 12.61 -7.68
CA VAL A 94 -6.14 11.22 -8.05
C VAL A 94 -7.33 10.29 -7.76
N ILE A 95 -7.97 10.45 -6.60
CA ILE A 95 -9.20 9.73 -6.24
C ILE A 95 -10.30 10.03 -7.26
N HIS A 96 -10.47 11.28 -7.70
CA HIS A 96 -11.47 11.66 -8.68
C HIS A 96 -11.22 11.01 -10.05
N LYS A 97 -9.95 10.96 -10.49
CA LYS A 97 -9.54 10.31 -11.75
C LYS A 97 -9.79 8.80 -11.72
N ILE A 98 -9.45 8.13 -10.61
CA ILE A 98 -9.48 6.67 -10.51
C ILE A 98 -10.88 6.16 -10.12
N GLN A 99 -11.57 6.88 -9.22
CA GLN A 99 -12.77 6.42 -8.50
C GLN A 99 -12.53 5.06 -7.80
N PRO A 100 -11.57 4.96 -6.86
CA PRO A 100 -11.15 3.71 -6.26
C PRO A 100 -12.27 3.06 -5.43
N ASP A 101 -12.37 1.74 -5.51
CA ASP A 101 -13.25 0.90 -4.72
C ASP A 101 -12.65 0.54 -3.35
N LEU A 102 -11.31 0.57 -3.26
CA LEU A 102 -10.50 0.23 -2.10
C LEU A 102 -9.22 1.06 -2.10
N ILE A 103 -8.86 1.60 -0.94
CA ILE A 103 -7.63 2.36 -0.74
C ILE A 103 -6.77 1.70 0.34
N PHE A 104 -5.46 1.60 0.10
CA PHE A 104 -4.45 1.17 1.07
C PHE A 104 -3.51 2.34 1.37
N ILE A 105 -3.25 2.66 2.64
CA ILE A 105 -2.38 3.77 3.07
C ILE A 105 -1.48 3.37 4.24
N ASN A 106 -0.34 4.04 4.43
CA ASN A 106 0.52 3.83 5.63
C ASN A 106 -0.30 4.00 6.92
N TYR A 107 0.00 3.20 7.95
CA TYR A 107 -0.58 3.38 9.29
C TYR A 107 -0.22 4.75 9.89
N HIS A 108 -1.17 5.33 10.62
CA HIS A 108 -1.06 6.69 11.15
C HIS A 108 -0.12 6.82 12.36
N ASP A 109 0.12 5.74 13.11
CA ASP A 109 1.09 5.70 14.21
C ASP A 109 2.38 5.03 13.71
N ASP A 110 3.34 5.86 13.31
CA ASP A 110 4.58 5.42 12.69
C ASP A 110 5.71 6.34 13.18
N THR A 111 6.93 5.84 13.31
CA THR A 111 8.07 6.69 13.72
C THR A 111 8.49 7.68 12.62
N HIS A 112 8.20 7.38 11.34
CA HIS A 112 8.50 8.28 10.22
C HIS A 112 7.42 9.34 10.01
N GLN A 113 7.79 10.62 10.00
CA GLN A 113 6.85 11.74 9.89
C GLN A 113 6.07 11.74 8.57
N ASP A 114 6.70 11.40 7.46
CA ASP A 114 6.03 11.37 6.16
C ASP A 114 4.92 10.30 6.10
N HIS A 115 5.12 9.14 6.76
CA HIS A 115 4.07 8.11 6.88
C HIS A 115 2.87 8.67 7.65
N ARG A 116 3.11 9.35 8.78
CA ARG A 116 2.04 9.99 9.56
C ARG A 116 1.33 11.09 8.77
N HIS A 117 2.07 11.91 8.05
CA HIS A 117 1.51 13.03 7.30
C HIS A 117 0.71 12.57 6.08
N ILE A 118 1.21 11.62 5.28
CA ILE A 118 0.46 11.09 4.13
C ILE A 118 -0.79 10.35 4.58
N ALA A 119 -0.75 9.66 5.73
CA ALA A 119 -1.92 9.05 6.35
C ALA A 119 -2.97 10.12 6.72
N ALA A 120 -2.57 11.19 7.42
CA ALA A 120 -3.48 12.27 7.83
C ALA A 120 -4.11 13.01 6.63
N ILE A 121 -3.32 13.29 5.60
CA ILE A 121 -3.78 13.88 4.33
C ILE A 121 -4.80 12.95 3.67
N THR A 122 -4.48 11.66 3.55
CA THR A 122 -5.35 10.70 2.87
C THR A 122 -6.65 10.47 3.64
N ILE A 123 -6.62 10.37 4.97
CA ILE A 123 -7.85 10.24 5.78
C ILE A 123 -8.80 11.41 5.52
N SER A 124 -8.25 12.63 5.37
CA SER A 124 -9.01 13.82 5.03
C SER A 124 -9.59 13.74 3.61
N ALA A 125 -8.75 13.43 2.62
CA ALA A 125 -9.14 13.30 1.21
C ALA A 125 -10.16 12.16 0.95
N THR A 126 -10.17 11.15 1.81
CA THR A 126 -11.02 9.96 1.65
C THR A 126 -12.27 9.99 2.50
N ARG A 127 -12.65 11.13 3.10
CA ARG A 127 -13.79 11.27 4.05
C ARG A 127 -15.07 10.55 3.61
N TYR A 128 -15.36 10.53 2.31
CA TYR A 128 -16.57 9.93 1.73
C TYR A 128 -16.33 8.59 1.01
N ILE A 129 -15.11 8.04 1.11
CA ILE A 129 -14.75 6.75 0.53
C ILE A 129 -14.99 5.66 1.58
N PRO A 130 -15.75 4.60 1.24
CA PRO A 130 -16.21 3.62 2.22
C PRO A 130 -15.16 2.56 2.61
N ASN A 131 -14.15 2.31 1.77
CA ASN A 131 -13.16 1.26 2.00
C ASN A 131 -11.75 1.84 1.95
N VAL A 132 -11.19 2.08 3.12
CA VAL A 132 -9.84 2.62 3.32
C VAL A 132 -9.18 1.81 4.43
N LEU A 133 -8.08 1.17 4.09
CA LEU A 133 -7.31 0.29 4.95
C LEU A 133 -5.92 0.84 5.17
N PHE A 134 -5.46 0.76 6.41
CA PHE A 134 -4.08 0.95 6.77
C PHE A 134 -3.27 -0.33 6.53
N TYR A 135 -2.03 -0.18 6.06
CA TYR A 135 -1.00 -1.20 6.10
C TYR A 135 0.16 -0.77 7.01
N GLU A 136 0.92 -1.74 7.50
CA GLU A 136 2.12 -1.50 8.31
C GLU A 136 3.40 -1.48 7.47
N THR A 137 4.41 -0.78 7.97
CA THR A 137 5.79 -0.80 7.49
C THR A 137 6.72 -1.08 8.68
N PRO A 138 8.04 -1.28 8.50
CA PRO A 138 8.95 -1.61 9.60
C PRO A 138 9.01 -0.55 10.71
N THR A 139 8.61 0.69 10.43
CA THR A 139 8.65 1.82 11.37
C THR A 139 7.32 2.06 12.09
N THR A 140 6.29 1.28 11.75
CA THR A 140 4.94 1.36 12.31
C THR A 140 4.91 0.97 13.80
N GLN A 141 4.13 1.71 14.58
CA GLN A 141 3.96 1.51 16.03
C GLN A 141 2.51 1.10 16.34
N ASN A 142 2.31 0.37 17.43
CA ASN A 142 1.00 0.05 18.00
C ASN A 142 -0.03 -0.57 17.02
N PHE A 143 0.41 -1.21 15.95
CA PHE A 143 -0.48 -1.77 14.92
C PHE A 143 -1.19 -3.04 15.38
N GLN A 144 -2.52 -2.98 15.45
CA GLN A 144 -3.39 -4.07 15.89
C GLN A 144 -4.35 -4.49 14.78
N PRO A 145 -3.89 -5.26 13.78
CA PRO A 145 -4.70 -5.61 12.63
C PRO A 145 -5.77 -6.65 12.96
N HIS A 146 -6.91 -6.50 12.31
CA HIS A 146 -8.05 -7.42 12.40
C HIS A 146 -8.43 -8.01 11.03
N LEU A 147 -7.82 -7.50 9.96
CA LEU A 147 -8.03 -7.93 8.59
C LEU A 147 -6.75 -8.54 8.06
N TYR A 148 -6.86 -9.68 7.39
CA TYR A 148 -5.72 -10.41 6.87
C TYR A 148 -6.01 -10.88 5.46
N VAL A 149 -5.01 -10.81 4.59
CA VAL A 149 -5.06 -11.38 3.25
C VAL A 149 -4.02 -12.47 3.16
N ASP A 150 -4.46 -13.71 2.94
CA ASP A 150 -3.59 -14.80 2.54
C ASP A 150 -3.02 -14.51 1.15
N ILE A 151 -1.71 -14.27 1.08
CA ILE A 151 -1.01 -14.01 -0.17
C ILE A 151 -0.42 -15.30 -0.77
N GLY A 152 -0.34 -16.39 0.00
CA GLY A 152 0.28 -17.63 -0.44
C GLY A 152 1.74 -17.48 -0.89
N GLN A 153 2.39 -18.61 -1.21
CA GLN A 153 3.80 -18.61 -1.64
C GLN A 153 4.02 -17.75 -2.89
N LYS A 154 3.14 -17.90 -3.90
CA LYS A 154 3.29 -17.22 -5.20
C LYS A 154 3.33 -15.70 -5.08
N PHE A 155 2.41 -15.08 -4.35
CA PHE A 155 2.37 -13.62 -4.25
C PHE A 155 3.34 -13.09 -3.19
N PHE A 156 3.71 -13.91 -2.22
CA PHE A 156 4.87 -13.64 -1.38
C PHE A 156 6.18 -13.56 -2.20
N ASP A 157 6.42 -14.49 -3.13
CA ASP A 157 7.61 -14.44 -3.99
C ASP A 157 7.63 -13.20 -4.88
N LEU A 158 6.47 -12.79 -5.42
CA LEU A 158 6.35 -11.52 -6.16
C LEU A 158 6.62 -10.31 -5.26
N LYS A 159 6.16 -10.32 -4.00
CA LYS A 159 6.50 -9.28 -3.01
C LYS A 159 8.01 -9.15 -2.83
N ILE A 160 8.71 -10.28 -2.67
CA ILE A 160 10.17 -10.28 -2.55
C ILE A 160 10.84 -9.76 -3.83
N GLN A 161 10.35 -10.14 -5.02
CA GLN A 161 10.88 -9.61 -6.28
C GLN A 161 10.69 -8.10 -6.41
N MET A 162 9.53 -7.56 -6.02
CA MET A 162 9.25 -6.13 -6.01
C MET A 162 10.19 -5.39 -5.05
N LEU A 163 10.32 -5.86 -3.80
CA LEU A 163 11.27 -5.27 -2.84
C LEU A 163 12.72 -5.35 -3.33
N ASN A 164 13.10 -6.44 -3.99
CA ASN A 164 14.44 -6.58 -4.56
C ASN A 164 14.67 -5.67 -5.79
N ALA A 165 13.61 -5.18 -6.44
CA ALA A 165 13.73 -4.17 -7.48
C ALA A 165 14.20 -2.81 -6.91
N HIS A 166 13.91 -2.54 -5.64
CA HIS A 166 14.47 -1.42 -4.87
C HIS A 166 15.88 -1.72 -4.37
N ALA A 167 16.76 -2.12 -5.29
CA ALA A 167 18.11 -2.61 -5.00
C ALA A 167 18.94 -1.63 -4.14
N SER A 168 18.74 -0.33 -4.35
CA SER A 168 19.37 0.75 -3.56
C SER A 168 18.98 0.72 -2.08
N GLN A 169 17.82 0.16 -1.74
CA GLN A 169 17.24 0.16 -0.40
C GLN A 169 17.29 -1.21 0.30
N VAL A 170 17.56 -2.32 -0.42
CA VAL A 170 17.49 -3.69 0.13
C VAL A 170 18.26 -3.87 1.45
N ASN A 171 19.46 -3.26 1.55
CA ASN A 171 20.33 -3.35 2.72
C ASN A 171 20.40 -2.03 3.53
N ARG A 172 19.44 -1.11 3.35
CA ARG A 172 19.40 0.21 4.01
C ARG A 172 18.52 0.25 5.27
N THR A 173 18.28 -0.90 5.89
CA THR A 173 17.48 -1.01 7.13
C THR A 173 18.09 -0.32 8.34
N ASN A 174 19.38 0.04 8.28
CA ASN A 174 20.19 0.51 9.42
C ASN A 174 20.29 -0.51 10.57
N ILE A 175 20.03 -1.79 10.28
CA ILE A 175 20.19 -2.91 11.20
C ILE A 175 21.25 -3.85 10.64
N LEU A 176 22.26 -4.17 11.46
CA LEU A 176 23.37 -5.02 11.02
C LEU A 176 22.87 -6.42 10.62
N ASN A 177 23.27 -6.89 9.44
CA ASN A 177 22.93 -8.20 8.89
C ASN A 177 21.42 -8.47 8.76
N MET A 178 20.64 -7.43 8.46
CA MET A 178 19.19 -7.58 8.24
C MET A 178 18.76 -6.77 7.02
N SER A 179 18.35 -7.48 5.98
CA SER A 179 17.78 -6.89 4.76
C SER A 179 16.28 -6.63 4.92
N ILE A 180 15.74 -5.73 4.11
CA ILE A 180 14.29 -5.50 4.05
C ILE A 180 13.52 -6.76 3.61
N LEU A 181 14.17 -7.65 2.85
CA LEU A 181 13.58 -8.92 2.40
C LEU A 181 13.34 -9.89 3.56
N GLU A 182 14.28 -9.93 4.52
CA GLU A 182 14.14 -10.72 5.74
C GLU A 182 13.06 -10.15 6.65
N VAL A 183 13.00 -8.82 6.78
CA VAL A 183 11.92 -8.12 7.50
C VAL A 183 10.57 -8.44 6.88
N ALA A 184 10.42 -8.34 5.56
CA ALA A 184 9.20 -8.66 4.84
C ALA A 184 8.76 -10.12 5.04
N ARG A 185 9.71 -11.06 5.02
CA ARG A 185 9.45 -12.48 5.29
C ARG A 185 8.98 -12.72 6.72
N SER A 186 9.67 -12.11 7.69
CA SER A 186 9.33 -12.20 9.10
C SER A 186 7.91 -11.69 9.36
N ALA A 187 7.60 -10.49 8.84
CA ALA A 187 6.26 -9.91 8.94
C ALA A 187 5.19 -10.81 8.31
N ALA A 188 5.43 -11.28 7.07
CA ALA A 188 4.47 -12.14 6.37
C ALA A 188 4.19 -13.45 7.11
N HIS A 189 5.20 -14.07 7.72
CA HIS A 189 5.03 -15.25 8.55
C HIS A 189 4.31 -14.94 9.86
N PHE A 190 4.68 -13.84 10.54
CA PHE A 190 4.06 -13.46 11.80
C PHE A 190 2.56 -13.19 11.62
N ARG A 191 2.19 -12.42 10.59
CA ARG A 191 0.79 -12.20 10.21
C ARG A 191 0.13 -13.48 9.72
N GLY A 192 0.87 -14.35 9.05
CA GLY A 192 0.42 -15.69 8.68
C GLY A 192 -0.01 -16.52 9.89
N VAL A 193 0.76 -16.51 10.99
CA VAL A 193 0.40 -17.21 12.23
C VAL A 193 -0.91 -16.67 12.81
N GLN A 194 -1.11 -15.35 12.79
CA GLN A 194 -2.36 -14.72 13.23
C GLN A 194 -3.56 -15.10 12.35
N ALA A 195 -3.34 -15.19 11.04
CA ALA A 195 -4.35 -15.53 10.04
C ALA A 195 -4.54 -17.04 9.77
N ARG A 196 -3.72 -17.89 10.39
CA ARG A 196 -3.67 -19.36 10.18
C ARG A 196 -3.30 -19.78 8.74
N VAL A 197 -2.40 -19.04 8.09
CA VAL A 197 -1.82 -19.36 6.77
C VAL A 197 -0.31 -19.12 6.77
N PRO A 198 0.49 -19.66 5.81
CA PRO A 198 1.95 -19.49 5.84
C PRO A 198 2.44 -18.05 5.62
N PHE A 199 1.75 -17.28 4.77
CA PHE A 199 2.10 -15.90 4.43
C PHE A 199 0.83 -15.06 4.38
N ALA A 200 0.76 -14.02 5.20
CA ALA A 200 -0.32 -13.04 5.14
C ALA A 200 0.20 -11.62 5.20
N GLU A 201 -0.56 -10.70 4.64
CA GLU A 201 -0.46 -9.27 4.94
C GLU A 201 -1.65 -8.87 5.80
N ALA A 202 -1.44 -7.90 6.69
CA ALA A 202 -2.42 -7.53 7.70
C ALA A 202 -2.76 -6.05 7.58
N PHE A 203 -4.02 -5.73 7.89
CA PHE A 203 -4.60 -4.42 7.69
C PHE A 203 -5.46 -3.99 8.87
N GLU A 204 -5.53 -2.69 9.10
CA GLU A 204 -6.49 -2.05 10.01
C GLU A 204 -7.44 -1.18 9.19
N SER A 205 -8.74 -1.19 9.50
CA SER A 205 -9.69 -0.38 8.76
C SER A 205 -9.77 1.04 9.31
N VAL A 206 -9.58 2.05 8.46
CA VAL A 206 -10.14 3.39 8.73
C VAL A 206 -11.66 3.30 8.61
N ARG A 207 -12.11 2.75 7.48
CA ARG A 207 -13.48 2.43 7.16
C ARG A 207 -13.49 1.19 6.28
N LEU A 208 -14.36 0.24 6.58
CA LEU A 208 -14.64 -0.91 5.72
C LEU A 208 -16.11 -1.23 5.85
N ILE A 209 -16.82 -1.32 4.72
CA ILE A 209 -18.23 -1.72 4.72
C ILE A 209 -18.37 -3.12 4.11
N ILE A 210 -18.97 -4.03 4.87
CA ILE A 210 -19.44 -5.31 4.38
C ILE A 210 -20.89 -5.12 3.97
N ASN A 211 -21.14 -5.12 2.66
CA ASN A 211 -22.50 -5.05 2.15
C ASN A 211 -23.06 -6.46 2.02
N ILE A 212 -24.09 -6.75 2.79
CA ILE A 212 -24.89 -7.97 2.65
C ILE A 212 -26.08 -7.59 1.77
N PRO A 213 -26.22 -8.14 0.55
CA PRO A 213 -27.36 -7.83 -0.31
C PRO A 213 -28.65 -8.30 0.36
N ASP A 214 -29.70 -7.48 0.28
CA ASP A 214 -31.04 -7.89 0.67
C ASP A 214 -31.56 -8.95 -0.33
N PHE A 215 -32.44 -9.84 0.13
CA PHE A 215 -32.95 -11.00 -0.62
C PHE A 215 -33.75 -10.68 -1.92
N HIS A 216 -33.78 -9.43 -2.39
CA HIS A 216 -34.73 -8.97 -3.42
C HIS A 216 -34.16 -8.09 -4.55
N ASP A 217 -32.89 -8.25 -4.94
CA ASP A 217 -32.39 -7.71 -6.23
C ASP A 217 -32.21 -8.80 -7.31
N SER A 218 -33.10 -9.79 -7.29
CA SER A 218 -33.34 -10.68 -8.44
C SER A 218 -34.75 -10.46 -8.99
N ALA A 219 -35.04 -9.24 -9.47
CA ALA A 219 -36.10 -8.97 -10.46
C ALA A 219 -36.12 -7.48 -10.85
N LEU A 220 -35.47 -7.15 -11.98
CA LEU A 220 -36.06 -6.52 -13.18
C LEU A 220 -34.97 -6.23 -14.22
#